data_AF-A0A7S3LQV1-F1
#
_entry.id   AF-A0A7S3LQV1-F1
#
_cell.length_a   1.000
_cell.length_b   1.000
_cell.length_c   1.000
_cell.angle_alpha   90.00
_cell.angle_beta   90.00
_cell.angle_gamma   90.00
#
_symmetry.space_group_name_H-M   'P 1'
#
loop_
_entity.id
_entity.type
_entity.pdbx_description
1 polymer ?
#
loop_
_entity_poly.entity_id
_entity_poly.type
_entity_poly.pdbx_seq_one_letter_code
_entity_poly.pdbx_strand_id
1 'polypeptide(L)'
;MALADIPAPCLQLSETVFCMGCHPRVGTREVTKICPKLCSAWYNACAQEFFSTQGINVPPSPCLDDSVVCAQLSSFVKDGEEMCNLYGYEVDHSTMDDTGAECYDGTIDPLEFGLEEPRVERGMDIVIQMIQKILRAQPIMIVIISFVVGTLALLRMSFK
;
A
#
# COMPACT_ATOMS: atom_id res chain seq x y z
N MET A 1 -0.55 4.84 -32.11
CA MET A 1 -0.01 4.24 -30.88
C MET A 1 -0.80 2.96 -30.66
N ALA A 2 -0.33 1.86 -31.24
CA ALA A 2 -0.93 0.56 -30.99
C ALA A 2 -0.17 0.01 -29.78
N LEU A 3 -0.84 -0.09 -28.64
CA LEU A 3 -0.44 -1.09 -27.66
C LEU A 3 -0.40 -2.41 -28.45
N ALA A 4 0.62 -3.25 -28.26
CA ALA A 4 0.46 -4.66 -28.60
C ALA A 4 -0.93 -5.10 -28.08
N ASP A 5 -1.70 -5.85 -28.87
CA ASP A 5 -3.09 -6.25 -28.51
C ASP A 5 -3.06 -7.18 -27.28
N ILE A 6 -2.81 -6.63 -26.10
CA ILE A 6 -2.78 -7.37 -24.84
C ILE A 6 -4.23 -7.83 -24.58
N PRO A 7 -4.46 -9.13 -24.33
CA PRO A 7 -5.79 -9.67 -24.16
C PRO A 7 -6.44 -9.05 -22.92
N ALA A 8 -7.74 -8.75 -23.04
CA ALA A 8 -8.50 -8.09 -21.98
C ALA A 8 -8.34 -8.74 -20.58
N PRO A 9 -8.29 -10.08 -20.43
CA PRO A 9 -8.03 -10.71 -19.12
C PRO A 9 -6.68 -10.34 -18.51
N CYS A 10 -5.61 -10.23 -19.31
CA CYS A 10 -4.30 -9.83 -18.81
C CYS A 10 -4.32 -8.36 -18.33
N LEU A 11 -4.97 -7.47 -19.09
CA LEU A 11 -5.14 -6.07 -18.70
C LEU A 11 -5.94 -5.91 -17.41
N GLN A 12 -7.09 -6.58 -17.31
CA GLN A 12 -7.95 -6.53 -16.14
C GLN A 12 -7.25 -7.04 -14.88
N LEU A 13 -6.55 -8.18 -14.97
CA LEU A 13 -5.82 -8.72 -13.82
C LEU A 13 -4.62 -7.83 -13.44
N SER A 14 -3.95 -7.23 -14.42
CA SER A 14 -2.87 -6.26 -14.14
C SER A 14 -3.40 -5.05 -13.39
N GLU A 15 -4.55 -4.49 -13.80
CA GLU A 15 -5.22 -3.38 -13.09
C GLU A 15 -5.55 -3.78 -11.65
N THR A 16 -6.18 -4.94 -11.46
CA THR A 16 -6.51 -5.46 -10.12
C THR A 16 -5.28 -5.57 -9.22
N VAL A 17 -4.16 -6.09 -9.74
CA VAL A 17 -2.92 -6.26 -8.96
C VAL A 17 -2.26 -4.91 -8.67
N PHE A 18 -2.17 -4.02 -9.66
CA PHE A 18 -1.58 -2.69 -9.47
C PHE A 18 -2.40 -1.80 -8.53
N CYS A 19 -3.72 -1.99 -8.47
CA CYS A 19 -4.60 -1.31 -7.54
C CYS A 19 -4.55 -1.85 -6.10
N MET A 20 -3.77 -2.91 -5.82
CA MET A 20 -3.64 -3.46 -4.46
C MET A 20 -3.31 -2.38 -3.41
N GLY A 21 -2.39 -1.46 -3.72
CA GLY A 21 -2.00 -0.38 -2.80
C GLY A 21 -3.10 0.66 -2.53
N CYS A 22 -4.14 0.68 -3.36
CA CYS A 22 -5.32 1.52 -3.18
C CYS A 22 -6.42 0.84 -2.36
N HIS A 23 -6.32 -0.48 -2.12
CA HIS A 23 -7.34 -1.20 -1.39
C HIS A 23 -7.34 -0.78 0.09
N PRO A 24 -8.50 -0.48 0.70
CA PRO A 24 -8.60 0.00 2.08
C PRO A 24 -7.89 -0.91 3.08
N ARG A 25 -8.16 -2.22 3.00
CA ARG A 25 -7.54 -3.24 3.86
C ARG A 25 -6.02 -3.32 3.70
N VAL A 26 -5.49 -2.93 2.54
CA VAL A 26 -4.03 -2.86 2.31
C VAL A 26 -3.47 -1.56 2.88
N GLY A 27 -4.15 -0.43 2.67
CA GLY A 27 -3.79 0.86 3.24
C GLY A 27 -3.78 0.87 4.78
N THR A 28 -4.68 0.13 5.42
CA THR A 28 -4.74 -0.06 6.88
C THR A 28 -3.81 -1.15 7.41
N ARG A 29 -3.11 -1.88 6.54
CA ARG A 29 -2.26 -3.05 6.84
C ARG A 29 -2.99 -4.24 7.45
N GLU A 30 -4.31 -4.34 7.27
CA GLU A 30 -5.05 -5.55 7.61
C GLU A 30 -4.66 -6.71 6.68
N VAL A 31 -4.42 -6.40 5.41
CA VAL A 31 -3.95 -7.33 4.39
C VAL A 31 -2.65 -6.79 3.80
N THR A 32 -1.58 -7.57 3.84
CA THR A 32 -0.26 -7.14 3.33
C THR A 32 0.26 -8.03 2.21
N LYS A 33 -0.32 -9.22 2.05
CA LYS A 33 0.14 -10.24 1.11
C LYS A 33 -0.88 -10.46 0.00
N ILE A 34 -0.41 -10.87 -1.17
CA ILE A 34 -1.25 -11.22 -2.32
C ILE A 34 -1.55 -12.71 -2.35
N CYS A 35 -2.76 -13.09 -2.75
CA CYS A 35 -3.13 -14.50 -2.84
C CYS A 35 -2.38 -15.21 -3.99
N PRO A 36 -1.85 -16.44 -3.78
CA PRO A 36 -1.20 -17.23 -4.83
C PRO A 36 -2.09 -17.47 -6.06
N LYS A 37 -3.40 -17.60 -5.83
CA LYS A 37 -4.38 -17.80 -6.91
C LYS A 37 -4.47 -16.59 -7.83
N LEU A 38 -4.46 -15.37 -7.27
CA LEU A 38 -4.49 -14.13 -8.06
C LEU A 38 -3.21 -14.00 -8.89
N CYS A 39 -2.05 -14.24 -8.28
CA CYS A 39 -0.76 -14.28 -8.97
C CYS A 39 -0.74 -15.29 -10.12
N SER A 40 -1.23 -16.51 -9.88
CA SER A 40 -1.31 -17.56 -10.90
C SER A 40 -2.27 -17.18 -12.03
N ALA A 41 -3.43 -16.60 -11.70
CA ALA A 41 -4.40 -16.14 -12.69
C ALA A 41 -3.81 -15.03 -13.58
N TRP A 42 -3.14 -14.05 -12.96
CA TRP A 42 -2.49 -12.95 -13.66
C TRP A 42 -1.41 -13.45 -14.61
N TYR A 43 -0.50 -14.30 -14.13
CA TYR A 43 0.53 -14.91 -14.97
C TYR A 43 -0.07 -15.71 -16.12
N ASN A 44 -1.03 -16.60 -15.86
CA ASN A 44 -1.64 -17.43 -16.91
C ASN A 44 -2.32 -16.59 -18.00
N ALA A 45 -2.93 -15.46 -17.64
CA ALA A 45 -3.53 -14.55 -18.59
C ALA A 45 -2.50 -13.81 -19.45
N CYS A 46 -1.31 -13.56 -18.91
CA CYS A 46 -0.25 -12.78 -19.56
C CYS A 46 0.91 -13.63 -20.11
N ALA A 47 0.93 -14.94 -19.88
CA ALA A 47 2.08 -15.82 -20.13
C ALA A 47 2.55 -15.85 -21.60
N GLN A 48 1.62 -15.71 -22.55
CA GLN A 48 1.90 -15.72 -23.99
C GLN A 48 2.16 -14.32 -24.56
N GLU A 49 2.00 -13.28 -23.74
CA GLU A 49 2.17 -11.89 -24.16
C GLU A 49 3.63 -11.48 -24.16
N PHE A 50 3.95 -10.50 -25.01
CA PHE A 50 5.30 -10.00 -25.15
C PHE A 50 5.59 -8.92 -24.13
N PHE A 51 6.62 -9.16 -23.31
CA PHE A 51 7.13 -8.23 -22.31
C PHE A 51 8.58 -7.89 -22.62
N SER A 52 8.96 -6.66 -22.28
CA SER A 52 10.35 -6.23 -22.33
C SER A 52 11.09 -6.70 -21.08
N THR A 53 12.27 -7.27 -21.28
CA THR A 53 13.16 -7.67 -20.19
C THR A 53 14.09 -6.50 -19.89
N GLN A 54 13.97 -5.93 -18.69
CA GLN A 54 14.76 -4.75 -18.29
C GLN A 54 15.97 -5.10 -17.43
N GLY A 55 16.24 -6.39 -17.19
CA GLY A 55 17.35 -6.89 -16.38
C GLY A 55 16.92 -7.97 -15.38
N ILE A 56 17.87 -8.42 -14.56
CA ILE A 56 17.62 -9.41 -13.50
C ILE A 56 16.90 -8.71 -12.34
N ASN A 57 15.80 -9.29 -11.84
CA ASN A 57 14.97 -8.75 -10.76
C ASN A 57 14.30 -7.40 -11.07
N VAL A 58 14.19 -7.01 -12.34
CA VAL A 58 13.42 -5.84 -12.74
C VAL A 58 12.04 -6.31 -13.19
N PRO A 59 10.94 -5.71 -12.70
CA PRO A 59 9.60 -6.08 -13.13
C PRO A 59 9.49 -5.98 -14.66
N PRO A 60 9.00 -7.03 -15.35
CA PRO A 60 8.83 -6.98 -16.79
C PRO A 60 7.76 -5.95 -17.14
N SER A 61 7.98 -5.10 -18.15
CA SER A 61 6.96 -4.18 -18.64
C SER A 61 6.34 -4.71 -19.93
N PRO A 62 5.08 -4.36 -20.25
CA PRO A 62 4.53 -4.64 -21.57
C PRO A 62 5.48 -4.15 -22.67
N CYS A 63 5.62 -4.93 -23.74
CA CYS A 63 6.44 -4.53 -24.88
C CYS A 63 5.81 -3.33 -25.58
N LEU A 64 6.58 -2.25 -25.68
CA LEU A 64 6.20 -0.98 -26.33
C LEU A 64 7.14 -0.71 -27.51
N ASP A 65 6.80 0.25 -28.37
CA ASP A 65 7.57 0.59 -29.58
C ASP A 65 9.04 1.00 -29.28
N ASP A 66 9.34 1.42 -28.06
CA ASP A 66 10.67 1.81 -27.57
C ASP A 66 11.46 0.66 -26.91
N SER A 67 10.87 -0.53 -26.80
CA SER A 67 11.49 -1.70 -26.19
C SER A 67 12.49 -2.35 -27.15
N VAL A 68 13.76 -2.47 -26.72
CA VAL A 68 14.85 -3.03 -27.57
C VAL A 68 14.74 -4.55 -27.72
N VAL A 69 14.28 -5.25 -26.69
CA VAL A 69 14.12 -6.70 -26.66
C VAL A 69 12.78 -7.05 -26.05
N CYS A 70 12.00 -7.86 -26.75
CA CYS A 70 10.72 -8.40 -26.29
C CYS A 70 10.69 -9.91 -26.45
N ALA A 71 10.20 -10.59 -25.42
CA ALA A 71 10.01 -12.03 -25.41
C ALA A 71 8.68 -12.35 -24.72
N GLN A 72 8.18 -13.56 -24.95
CA GLN A 72 6.99 -14.02 -24.22
C GLN A 72 7.30 -14.09 -22.73
N LEU A 73 6.36 -13.64 -21.89
CA LEU A 73 6.55 -13.64 -20.44
C LEU A 73 6.97 -15.02 -19.91
N SER A 74 6.32 -16.09 -20.39
CA SER A 74 6.62 -17.48 -20.03
C SER A 74 7.99 -17.99 -20.45
N SER A 75 8.73 -17.28 -21.30
CA SER A 75 10.08 -17.68 -21.69
C SER A 75 11.13 -17.29 -20.65
N PHE A 76 10.80 -16.41 -19.70
CA PHE A 76 11.76 -15.91 -18.70
C PHE A 76 11.17 -15.71 -17.30
N VAL A 77 9.86 -15.81 -17.13
CA VAL A 77 9.17 -15.94 -15.84
C VAL A 77 8.53 -17.32 -15.80
N LYS A 78 8.80 -18.09 -14.76
CA LYS A 78 8.40 -19.50 -14.65
C LYS A 78 6.93 -19.67 -14.28
N ASP A 79 6.46 -18.89 -13.31
CA ASP A 79 5.13 -19.03 -12.71
C ASP A 79 4.63 -17.71 -12.11
N GLY A 80 3.38 -17.71 -11.62
CA GLY A 80 2.76 -16.52 -11.07
C GLY A 80 3.37 -16.03 -9.76
N GLU A 81 3.96 -16.93 -8.97
CA GLU A 81 4.64 -16.54 -7.73
C GLU A 81 5.89 -15.74 -8.06
N GLU A 82 6.73 -16.23 -8.98
CA GLU A 82 7.88 -15.48 -9.48
C GLU A 82 7.46 -14.13 -10.08
N MET A 83 6.37 -14.10 -10.86
CA MET A 83 5.84 -12.86 -11.42
C MET A 83 5.49 -11.84 -10.31
N CYS A 84 4.71 -12.23 -9.31
CA CYS A 84 4.33 -11.35 -8.21
C CYS A 84 5.56 -10.85 -7.43
N ASN A 85 6.52 -11.72 -7.15
CA ASN A 85 7.75 -11.37 -6.46
C ASN A 85 8.60 -10.36 -7.26
N LEU A 86 8.67 -10.49 -8.59
CA LEU A 86 9.38 -9.54 -9.46
C LEU A 86 8.78 -8.14 -9.40
N TYR A 87 7.47 -8.01 -9.21
CA TYR A 87 6.79 -6.73 -9.00
C TYR A 87 6.84 -6.23 -7.55
N GLY A 88 7.48 -6.97 -6.64
CA GLY A 88 7.66 -6.59 -5.24
C GLY A 88 6.48 -6.94 -4.33
N TYR A 89 5.56 -7.81 -4.77
CA TYR A 89 4.48 -8.31 -3.93
C TYR A 89 4.93 -9.53 -3.13
N GLU A 90 4.54 -9.61 -1.85
CA GLU A 90 4.76 -10.79 -1.02
C GLU A 90 3.58 -11.75 -1.16
N VAL A 91 3.83 -12.98 -1.61
CA VAL A 91 2.80 -14.01 -1.80
C VAL A 91 2.46 -14.68 -0.47
N ASP A 92 1.17 -14.88 -0.20
CA ASP A 92 0.72 -15.57 0.99
C ASP A 92 0.79 -17.10 0.85
N HIS A 93 1.63 -17.73 1.67
CA HIS A 93 1.77 -19.19 1.72
C HIS A 93 1.07 -19.82 2.93
N SER A 94 0.42 -19.02 3.78
CA SER A 94 -0.28 -19.54 4.94
C SER A 94 -1.53 -20.31 4.49
N THR A 95 -1.73 -21.51 5.02
CA THR A 95 -2.88 -22.37 4.68
C THR A 95 -4.16 -21.95 5.43
N MET A 96 -4.36 -20.64 5.62
CA MET A 96 -5.10 -20.02 6.73
C MET A 96 -4.29 -20.09 8.03
N ASP A 97 -3.55 -19.03 8.34
CA ASP A 97 -3.00 -18.83 9.69
C ASP A 97 -4.10 -18.44 10.67
N ASP A 98 -3.92 -18.85 11.93
CA ASP A 98 -4.78 -18.69 13.12
C ASP A 98 -5.16 -17.23 13.48
N THR A 99 -4.81 -16.26 12.62
CA THR A 99 -5.10 -14.82 12.72
C THR A 99 -6.22 -14.35 11.79
N GLY A 100 -6.73 -15.20 10.89
CA GLY A 100 -7.88 -14.87 10.03
C GLY A 100 -7.63 -13.74 9.02
N ALA A 101 -6.38 -13.33 8.80
CA ALA A 101 -6.03 -12.34 7.79
C ALA A 101 -6.12 -12.99 6.41
N GLU A 102 -7.12 -12.59 5.64
CA GLU A 102 -7.29 -12.99 4.24
C GLU A 102 -6.21 -12.31 3.39
N CYS A 103 -5.68 -13.01 2.39
CA CYS A 103 -4.78 -12.41 1.40
C CYS A 103 -5.56 -11.53 0.40
N TYR A 104 -4.88 -10.61 -0.27
CA TYR A 104 -5.49 -9.77 -1.30
C TYR A 104 -5.78 -10.60 -2.56
N ASP A 105 -7.06 -10.73 -2.91
CA ASP A 105 -7.53 -11.46 -4.09
C ASP A 105 -8.15 -10.55 -5.17
N GLY A 106 -8.21 -9.24 -4.92
CA GLY A 106 -8.76 -8.26 -5.85
C GLY A 106 -10.29 -8.13 -5.81
N THR A 107 -10.97 -8.81 -4.89
CA THR A 107 -12.40 -8.64 -4.68
C THR A 107 -12.67 -7.45 -3.76
N ILE A 108 -13.77 -6.75 -4.04
CA ILE A 108 -14.32 -5.74 -3.14
C ILE A 108 -15.60 -6.33 -2.57
N ASP A 109 -15.75 -6.35 -1.25
CA ASP A 109 -16.99 -6.80 -0.64
C ASP A 109 -18.16 -5.90 -1.11
N PRO A 110 -19.19 -6.45 -1.80
CA PRO A 110 -20.32 -5.66 -2.27
C PRO A 110 -21.06 -4.93 -1.16
N LEU A 111 -20.97 -5.40 0.08
CA LEU A 111 -21.60 -4.76 1.25
C LEU A 111 -20.82 -3.53 1.72
N GLU A 112 -19.54 -3.42 1.37
CA GLU A 112 -18.67 -2.30 1.76
C GLU A 112 -18.56 -1.22 0.66
N PHE A 113 -19.06 -1.51 -0.55
CA PHE A 113 -18.97 -0.59 -1.68
C PHE A 113 -19.76 0.71 -1.43
N GLY A 114 -19.03 1.84 -1.33
CA GLY A 114 -19.61 3.16 -1.13
C GLY A 114 -19.97 3.49 0.32
N LEU A 115 -19.61 2.62 1.28
CA LEU A 115 -19.64 2.97 2.69
C LEU A 115 -18.41 3.83 3.03
N GLU A 116 -18.62 4.86 3.85
CA GLU A 116 -17.51 5.66 4.38
C GLU A 116 -16.67 4.76 5.29
N GLU A 117 -15.36 4.68 5.03
CA GLU A 117 -14.44 3.96 5.90
C GLU A 117 -14.57 4.50 7.33
N PRO A 118 -14.72 3.62 8.35
CA PRO A 118 -14.75 4.08 9.72
C PRO A 118 -13.43 4.79 10.00
N ARG A 119 -13.51 6.06 10.39
CA ARG A 119 -12.32 6.86 10.74
C ARG A 119 -11.61 6.20 11.90
N VAL A 120 -10.60 5.37 11.61
CA VAL A 120 -9.68 4.86 12.61
C VAL A 120 -8.91 6.08 13.13
N GLU A 121 -9.19 6.52 14.34
CA GLU A 121 -8.41 7.59 14.98
C GLU A 121 -6.94 7.17 14.97
N ARG A 122 -6.10 7.90 14.23
CA ARG A 122 -4.66 7.66 14.29
C ARG A 122 -4.22 7.90 15.72
N GLY A 123 -3.18 7.20 16.18
CA GLY A 123 -2.62 7.44 17.52
C GLY A 123 -2.32 8.92 17.79
N MET A 124 -1.97 9.68 16.74
CA MET A 124 -1.78 11.12 16.81
C MET A 124 -3.09 11.89 17.08
N ASP A 125 -4.22 11.45 16.53
CA ASP A 125 -5.54 12.05 16.79
C ASP A 125 -5.95 11.83 18.26
N ILE A 126 -5.68 10.64 18.82
CA ILE A 126 -5.89 10.34 20.25
C ILE A 126 -5.02 11.24 21.13
N VAL A 127 -3.74 11.42 20.78
CA VAL A 127 -2.82 12.31 21.52
C VAL A 127 -3.29 13.77 21.43
N ILE A 128 -3.72 14.23 20.25
CA ILE A 128 -4.27 15.57 20.07
C ILE A 128 -5.53 15.76 20.92
N GLN A 129 -6.44 14.78 20.94
CA GLN A 129 -7.63 14.80 21.78
C GLN A 129 -7.28 14.86 23.27
N MET A 130 -6.32 14.05 23.74
CA MET A 130 -5.85 14.09 25.13
C MET A 130 -5.26 15.44 25.48
N ILE A 131 -4.39 15.99 24.63
CA ILE A 131 -3.80 17.32 24.83
C ILE A 131 -4.90 18.39 24.88
N GLN A 132 -5.85 18.38 23.95
CA GLN A 132 -6.97 19.33 23.96
C GLN A 132 -7.82 19.25 25.23
N LYS A 133 -8.05 18.04 25.77
CA LYS A 133 -8.74 17.86 27.05
C LYS A 133 -7.95 18.45 28.21
N ILE A 134 -6.64 18.22 28.27
CA ILE A 134 -5.76 18.79 29.31
C ILE A 134 -5.71 20.32 29.23
N LEU A 135 -5.55 20.88 28.01
CA LEU A 135 -5.54 22.32 27.78
C LEU A 135 -6.85 22.99 28.22
N ARG A 136 -8.01 22.35 27.99
CA ARG A 136 -9.32 22.87 28.45
C ARG A 136 -9.54 22.67 29.95
N ALA A 137 -9.04 21.59 30.54
CA ALA A 137 -9.28 21.26 31.94
C ALA A 137 -8.47 22.14 32.90
N GLN A 138 -7.28 22.63 32.50
CA GLN A 138 -6.35 23.32 33.40
C GLN A 138 -5.79 24.61 32.78
N PRO A 139 -6.63 25.64 32.50
CA PRO A 139 -6.14 26.91 31.94
C PRO A 139 -5.21 27.65 32.91
N ILE A 140 -5.43 27.49 34.22
CA ILE A 140 -4.67 28.17 35.27
C ILE A 140 -3.21 27.69 35.30
N MET A 141 -2.96 26.39 35.16
CA MET A 141 -1.59 25.83 35.17
C MET A 141 -0.74 26.36 34.01
N ILE A 142 -1.35 26.53 32.82
CA ILE A 142 -0.66 27.07 31.65
C ILE A 142 -0.29 28.54 31.86
N VAL A 143 -1.22 29.33 32.41
CA VAL A 143 -0.96 30.75 32.74
C VAL A 143 0.17 30.87 33.75
N ILE A 144 0.18 30.02 34.79
CA ILE A 144 1.25 29.99 35.80
C ILE A 144 2.59 29.64 35.15
N ILE A 145 2.67 28.57 34.34
CA ILE A 145 3.90 28.17 33.66
C ILE A 145 4.41 29.30 32.75
N SER A 146 3.51 29.95 32.00
CA SER A 146 3.84 31.07 31.12
C SER A 146 4.45 32.24 31.90
N PHE A 147 3.87 32.55 33.07
CA PHE A 147 4.33 33.63 33.94
C PHE A 147 5.68 33.29 34.60
N VAL A 148 5.87 32.04 35.06
CA VAL A 148 7.12 31.56 35.65
C VAL A 148 8.26 31.56 34.62
N VAL A 149 8.00 31.09 33.40
CA VAL A 149 9.00 31.10 32.32
C VAL A 149 9.33 32.53 31.90
N GLY A 150 8.33 33.40 31.77
CA GLY A 150 8.53 34.82 31.43
C GLY A 150 9.36 35.56 32.48
N THR A 151 9.04 35.36 33.77
CA THR A 151 9.78 35.98 34.88
C THR A 151 11.22 35.46 34.98
N LEU A 152 11.44 34.15 34.79
CA LEU A 152 12.79 33.57 34.70
C LEU A 152 13.60 34.13 33.52
N ALA A 153 12.98 34.29 32.35
CA ALA A 153 13.63 34.88 31.18
C ALA A 153 14.02 36.34 31.43
N LEU A 154 13.13 37.14 32.04
CA LEU A 154 13.39 38.54 32.39
C LEU A 154 14.49 38.69 33.44
N LEU A 155 14.51 37.81 34.46
CA LEU A 155 15.58 37.76 35.46
C LEU A 155 16.93 37.43 34.81
N ARG A 156 16.95 36.48 33.86
CA ARG A 156 18.17 36.10 33.14
C ARG A 156 18.70 37.21 32.22
N MET A 157 17.81 38.05 31.68
CA MET A 157 18.19 39.23 30.90
C MET A 157 18.68 40.39 31.77
N SER A 158 18.21 40.49 33.01
CA SER A 158 18.62 41.55 33.97
C SER A 158 19.97 41.28 34.64
N PHE A 159 20.45 40.02 34.61
CA PHE A 159 21.72 39.58 35.18
C PHE A 159 22.87 39.54 34.15
N LYS A 160 22.71 40.17 32.98
CA LYS A 160 23.72 40.24 31.92
C LYS A 160 24.18 41.66 31.66
#